data_AF-A0A8T3E2V8-F1
#
_entry.id   AF-A0A8T3E2V8-F1
#
_cell.length_a   1.000
_cell.length_b   1.000
_cell.length_c   1.000
_cell.angle_alpha   90.00
_cell.angle_beta   90.00
_cell.angle_gamma   90.00
#
_symmetry.space_group_name_H-M   'P 1'
#
loop_
_entity.id
_entity.type
_entity.pdbx_description
1 polymer ?
#
loop_
_entity_poly.entity_id
_entity_poly.type
_entity_poly.pdbx_seq_one_letter_code
_entity_poly.pdbx_strand_id
1 'polypeptide(L)'
;MHGQNPVTVGEGKERSEPYENHIQNPQWKLDSVFQLGAKHSIATIDVSKSTDAQLGDVTANIEIMQLIFEMENFTSQSVTRRINWNIDYRGQNPPPDSEKVVTELTVVQQDIQAIIPLSMDTEIINTAVLTGRTVAIPVKVVSIEMSGVVTDVSSFVECKSSNEDIVKVQYWTAQLV
;
A
#
# COMPACT_ATOMS: atom_id res chain seq x y z
N MET A 1 26.04 40.83 5.91
CA MET A 1 25.28 39.91 6.78
C MET A 1 23.90 39.74 6.20
N HIS A 2 23.54 38.52 5.79
CA HIS A 2 22.19 37.93 5.88
C HIS A 2 22.26 36.58 5.17
N GLY A 3 22.35 35.50 5.95
CA GLY A 3 22.08 34.17 5.44
C GLY A 3 20.59 33.90 5.52
N GLN A 4 19.98 33.48 4.42
CA GLN A 4 18.66 32.84 4.43
C GLN A 4 18.87 31.33 4.41
N ASN A 5 18.26 30.63 5.37
CA ASN A 5 18.35 29.18 5.52
C ASN A 5 17.60 28.45 4.37
N PRO A 6 18.04 27.24 3.96
CA PRO A 6 17.19 26.34 3.19
C PRO A 6 16.00 25.85 4.04
N VAL A 7 14.81 25.75 3.43
CA VAL A 7 13.53 25.49 4.11
C VAL A 7 13.00 24.08 3.80
N THR A 8 12.23 23.57 4.75
CA THR A 8 11.78 22.19 4.98
C THR A 8 10.35 21.93 4.47
N VAL A 9 10.03 20.75 3.91
CA VAL A 9 8.69 20.31 3.44
C VAL A 9 7.72 19.74 4.53
N GLY A 10 7.46 18.42 4.70
CA GLY A 10 6.56 17.83 5.73
C GLY A 10 7.00 16.47 6.33
N GLU A 11 6.47 16.14 7.53
CA GLU A 11 6.99 15.20 8.60
C GLU A 11 6.28 13.84 8.66
N GLY A 12 6.93 12.81 9.26
CA GLY A 12 6.31 11.53 9.66
C GLY A 12 7.32 10.57 10.33
N LYS A 13 6.94 9.92 11.43
CA LYS A 13 7.85 9.27 12.41
C LYS A 13 7.63 7.76 12.58
N GLU A 14 8.60 7.02 12.05
CA GLU A 14 9.21 5.82 12.67
C GLU A 14 8.28 4.66 13.08
N ARG A 15 8.04 3.71 12.15
CA ARG A 15 8.70 2.38 12.16
C ARG A 15 8.09 1.43 11.13
N SER A 16 8.82 1.22 10.05
CA SER A 16 8.84 -0.06 9.33
C SER A 16 10.31 -0.43 9.11
N GLU A 17 10.69 -1.66 9.44
CA GLU A 17 11.89 -2.25 8.83
C GLU A 17 11.69 -2.17 7.31
N PRO A 18 12.75 -1.99 6.49
CA PRO A 18 12.56 -1.99 5.06
C PRO A 18 11.89 -3.32 4.68
N TYR A 19 10.73 -3.26 4.02
CA TYR A 19 10.14 -4.40 3.34
C TYR A 19 11.02 -4.74 2.14
N GLU A 20 12.19 -5.28 2.46
CA GLU A 20 13.16 -5.83 1.54
C GLU A 20 12.51 -7.05 0.90
N ASN A 21 12.64 -7.14 -0.43
CA ASN A 21 11.86 -8.00 -1.33
C ASN A 21 10.42 -7.52 -1.59
N HIS A 22 10.23 -6.81 -2.70
CA HIS A 22 9.48 -7.38 -3.82
C HIS A 22 10.01 -6.81 -5.15
N ILE A 23 10.38 -7.71 -6.07
CA ILE A 23 10.85 -7.43 -7.45
C ILE A 23 12.22 -6.72 -7.54
N GLN A 24 13.29 -7.49 -7.32
CA GLN A 24 14.60 -7.15 -7.89
C GLN A 24 14.62 -7.54 -9.38
N ASN A 25 14.67 -6.56 -10.28
CA ASN A 25 14.94 -6.83 -11.69
C ASN A 25 16.42 -7.26 -11.82
N PRO A 26 16.75 -8.48 -12.30
CA PRO A 26 18.13 -8.97 -12.32
C PRO A 26 19.08 -8.16 -13.21
N GLN A 27 18.55 -7.27 -14.05
CA GLN A 27 19.32 -6.35 -14.88
C GLN A 27 19.75 -5.07 -14.15
N TRP A 28 19.25 -4.80 -12.93
CA TRP A 28 19.52 -3.58 -12.17
C TRP A 28 19.93 -3.89 -10.73
N LYS A 29 21.05 -3.32 -10.29
CA LYS A 29 21.47 -3.28 -8.89
C LYS A 29 20.96 -2.01 -8.26
N LEU A 30 20.33 -2.15 -7.09
CA LEU A 30 19.73 -1.09 -6.31
C LEU A 30 20.45 -0.97 -4.97
N ASP A 31 20.96 0.22 -4.66
CA ASP A 31 21.44 0.59 -3.32
C ASP A 31 20.60 1.78 -2.83
N SER A 32 20.22 1.81 -1.54
CA SER A 32 19.37 2.90 -1.02
C SER A 32 19.83 3.37 0.36
N VAL A 33 19.64 4.66 0.62
CA VAL A 33 19.95 5.31 1.90
C VAL A 33 18.75 6.15 2.32
N PHE A 34 18.22 5.82 3.50
CA PHE A 34 17.11 6.54 4.11
C PHE A 34 17.63 7.41 5.27
N GLN A 35 17.21 8.68 5.28
CA GLN A 35 17.57 9.65 6.31
C GLN A 35 16.27 10.20 6.91
N LEU A 36 15.95 9.76 8.12
CA LEU A 36 14.85 10.32 8.91
C LEU A 36 15.28 11.66 9.49
N GLY A 37 14.55 12.72 9.16
CA GLY A 37 14.75 14.06 9.71
C GLY A 37 13.49 14.54 10.44
N ALA A 38 13.69 15.35 11.49
CA ALA A 38 12.62 15.91 12.32
C ALA A 38 11.64 16.85 11.61
N LYS A 39 11.78 17.04 10.29
CA LYS A 39 10.66 17.49 9.47
C LYS A 39 10.49 16.71 8.17
N HIS A 40 11.46 15.95 7.62
CA HIS A 40 11.28 15.09 6.42
C HIS A 40 12.07 13.81 6.53
N SER A 41 11.57 12.76 5.90
CA SER A 41 12.39 11.67 5.40
C SER A 41 12.97 12.03 4.04
N ILE A 42 14.26 11.74 3.83
CA ILE A 42 14.92 11.78 2.51
C ILE A 42 15.33 10.35 2.16
N ALA A 43 15.05 9.93 0.92
CA ALA A 43 15.54 8.68 0.35
C ALA A 43 16.44 9.02 -0.84
N THR A 44 17.70 8.62 -0.77
CA THR A 44 18.63 8.63 -1.91
C THR A 44 18.74 7.21 -2.42
N ILE A 45 18.53 7.01 -3.73
CA ILE A 45 18.49 5.69 -4.32
C ILE A 45 19.40 5.64 -5.53
N ASP A 46 20.39 4.78 -5.45
CA ASP A 46 21.42 4.57 -6.46
C ASP A 46 21.08 3.35 -7.30
N VAL A 47 20.84 3.58 -8.59
CA VAL A 47 20.53 2.54 -9.56
C VAL A 47 21.74 2.35 -10.48
N SER A 48 22.15 1.11 -10.71
CA SER A 48 23.16 0.77 -11.72
C SER A 48 22.76 -0.46 -12.51
N LYS A 49 23.07 -0.50 -13.82
CA LYS A 49 22.82 -1.69 -14.64
C LYS A 49 23.81 -2.80 -14.27
N SER A 50 23.32 -4.01 -14.06
CA SER A 50 24.16 -5.20 -13.85
C SER A 50 24.98 -5.52 -15.10
N THR A 51 26.30 -5.67 -14.94
CA THR A 51 27.26 -5.86 -16.04
C THR A 51 27.02 -7.14 -16.83
N ASP A 52 26.43 -8.17 -16.22
CA ASP A 52 26.17 -9.48 -16.84
C ASP A 52 24.88 -9.50 -17.69
N ALA A 53 24.09 -8.43 -17.69
CA ALA A 53 22.83 -8.34 -18.43
C ALA A 53 23.07 -8.04 -19.93
N GLN A 54 23.18 -9.13 -20.72
CA GLN A 54 23.25 -9.10 -22.18
C GLN A 54 22.13 -8.24 -22.81
N LEU A 55 22.49 -7.51 -23.86
CA LEU A 55 21.60 -6.57 -24.54
C LEU A 55 20.66 -7.31 -25.50
N GLY A 56 19.47 -7.68 -25.01
CA GLY A 56 18.30 -7.74 -25.89
C GLY A 56 17.96 -6.34 -26.38
N ASP A 57 17.45 -6.20 -27.61
CA ASP A 57 16.96 -4.92 -28.12
C ASP A 57 15.70 -4.50 -27.33
N VAL A 58 15.83 -3.47 -26.48
CA VAL A 58 14.73 -3.05 -25.60
C VAL A 58 14.06 -1.79 -26.15
N THR A 59 13.15 -2.00 -27.09
CA THR A 59 12.15 -1.02 -27.56
C THR A 59 10.90 -0.95 -26.65
N ALA A 60 10.94 -1.59 -25.48
CA ALA A 60 9.85 -1.61 -24.50
C ALA A 60 10.14 -0.71 -23.29
N ASN A 61 9.09 -0.26 -22.60
CA ASN A 61 9.23 0.45 -21.32
C ASN A 61 9.88 -0.47 -20.28
N ILE A 62 11.03 -0.05 -19.74
CA ILE A 62 11.76 -0.81 -18.70
C ILE A 62 11.32 -0.33 -17.33
N GLU A 63 10.80 -1.24 -16.51
CA GLU A 63 10.65 -1.03 -15.08
C GLU A 63 12.00 -1.21 -14.38
N ILE A 64 12.45 -0.13 -13.73
CA ILE A 64 13.76 -0.06 -13.06
C ILE A 64 13.63 -0.26 -11.55
N MET A 65 12.56 0.28 -10.94
CA MET A 65 12.33 0.27 -9.50
C MET A 65 10.85 0.57 -9.19
N GLN A 66 10.33 -0.02 -8.11
CA GLN A 66 9.09 0.39 -7.46
C GLN A 66 9.38 1.12 -6.14
N LEU A 67 8.56 2.11 -5.79
CA LEU A 67 8.63 2.84 -4.53
C LEU A 67 7.32 2.67 -3.78
N ILE A 68 7.40 2.12 -2.56
CA ILE A 68 6.26 1.94 -1.67
C ILE A 68 6.32 3.06 -0.62
N PHE A 69 5.20 3.78 -0.46
CA PHE A 69 5.08 4.87 0.49
C PHE A 69 4.02 4.52 1.54
N GLU A 70 4.44 4.41 2.79
CA GLU A 70 3.53 4.38 3.93
C GLU A 70 3.18 5.83 4.33
N MET A 71 1.91 6.06 4.68
CA MET A 71 1.44 7.37 5.12
C MET A 71 0.87 7.25 6.53
N GLU A 72 1.26 8.18 7.40
CA GLU A 72 0.70 8.27 8.75
C GLU A 72 -0.82 8.48 8.73
N ASN A 73 -1.46 7.98 9.79
CA ASN A 73 -2.88 8.23 10.05
C ASN A 73 -3.18 9.73 10.06
N PHE A 74 -4.03 10.16 9.13
CA PHE A 74 -4.53 11.53 9.04
C PHE A 74 -5.97 11.58 9.54
N THR A 75 -6.38 12.71 10.13
CA THR A 75 -7.73 12.89 10.71
C THR A 75 -8.70 13.66 9.81
N SER A 76 -8.25 14.02 8.60
CA SER A 76 -9.01 14.77 7.61
C SER A 76 -9.65 13.84 6.58
N GLN A 77 -10.83 14.19 6.07
CA GLN A 77 -11.51 13.40 5.03
C GLN A 77 -10.67 13.20 3.76
N SER A 78 -9.77 14.14 3.46
CA SER A 78 -8.77 13.98 2.41
C SER A 78 -7.44 14.63 2.79
N VAL A 79 -6.32 14.05 2.38
CA VAL A 79 -4.99 14.65 2.49
C VAL A 79 -4.24 14.50 1.17
N THR A 80 -3.62 15.60 0.70
CA THR A 80 -2.68 15.57 -0.43
C THR A 80 -1.27 15.76 0.10
N ARG A 81 -0.38 14.82 -0.21
CA ARG A 81 1.05 14.87 0.10
C ARG A 81 1.85 15.09 -1.19
N ARG A 82 2.95 15.82 -1.10
CA ARG A 82 3.84 16.12 -2.24
C ARG A 82 5.17 15.43 -2.09
N ILE A 83 5.56 14.63 -3.07
CA ILE A 83 6.89 14.05 -3.21
C ILE A 83 7.65 14.90 -4.23
N ASN A 84 8.71 15.56 -3.78
CA ASN A 84 9.62 16.29 -4.66
C ASN A 84 10.80 15.37 -4.97
N TRP A 85 11.07 15.11 -6.25
CA TRP A 85 12.13 14.22 -6.67
C TRP A 85 12.82 14.75 -7.93
N ASN A 86 14.04 14.28 -8.16
CA ASN A 86 14.79 14.51 -9.39
C ASN A 86 15.70 13.32 -9.63
N ILE A 87 16.13 13.11 -10.87
CA ILE A 87 17.17 12.14 -11.21
C ILE A 87 18.48 12.92 -11.38
N ASP A 88 19.59 12.35 -10.89
CA ASP A 88 20.94 12.80 -11.22
C ASP A 88 21.63 11.69 -12.03
N TYR A 89 22.10 12.05 -13.23
CA TYR A 89 22.77 11.15 -14.17
C TYR A 89 24.30 11.12 -13.96
N ARG A 90 24.76 11.24 -12.71
CA ARG A 90 26.14 10.98 -12.24
C ARG A 90 27.23 11.48 -13.19
N GLY A 91 27.25 12.78 -13.46
CA GLY A 91 28.28 13.43 -14.27
C GLY A 91 28.00 13.49 -15.78
N GLN A 92 26.88 12.96 -16.24
CA GLN A 92 26.31 13.34 -17.54
C GLN A 92 25.58 14.68 -17.39
N ASN A 93 25.59 15.51 -18.43
CA ASN A 93 24.70 16.66 -18.46
C ASN A 93 23.25 16.13 -18.45
N PRO A 94 22.40 16.59 -17.52
CA PRO A 94 21.00 16.20 -17.53
C PRO A 94 20.34 16.64 -18.85
N PRO A 95 19.32 15.91 -19.33
CA PRO A 95 18.48 16.37 -20.44
C PRO A 95 17.99 17.80 -20.20
N PRO A 96 17.77 18.62 -21.25
CA PRO A 96 17.34 20.03 -21.09
C PRO A 96 16.08 20.20 -20.23
N ASP A 97 15.19 19.20 -20.26
CA ASP A 97 13.89 19.20 -19.57
C ASP A 97 13.93 18.43 -18.23
N SER A 98 15.11 18.12 -17.71
CA SER A 98 15.30 17.36 -16.45
C SER A 98 15.08 18.23 -15.21
N GLU A 99 13.88 18.82 -15.10
CA GLU A 99 13.48 19.64 -13.97
C GLU A 99 13.21 18.82 -12.69
N LYS A 100 13.05 19.51 -11.55
CA LYS A 100 12.57 18.90 -10.31
C LYS A 100 11.09 18.55 -10.47
N VAL A 101 10.77 17.27 -10.39
CA VAL A 101 9.40 16.78 -10.53
C VAL A 101 8.71 16.78 -9.17
N VAL A 102 7.42 17.14 -9.18
CA VAL A 102 6.55 17.07 -8.00
C VAL A 102 5.42 16.09 -8.30
N THR A 103 5.38 14.99 -7.55
CA THR A 103 4.27 14.03 -7.58
C THR A 103 3.32 14.35 -6.43
N GLU A 104 2.02 14.46 -6.72
CA GLU A 104 0.98 14.62 -5.69
C GLU A 104 0.30 13.26 -5.41
N LEU A 105 0.32 12.83 -4.15
CA LEU A 105 -0.43 11.69 -3.66
C LEU A 105 -1.64 12.20 -2.87
N THR A 106 -2.85 12.01 -3.40
CA THR A 106 -4.08 12.34 -2.68
C THR A 106 -4.71 11.07 -2.13
N VAL A 107 -4.93 11.04 -0.82
CA VAL A 107 -5.70 9.99 -0.14
C VAL A 107 -7.01 10.60 0.32
N VAL A 108 -8.11 9.87 0.12
CA VAL A 108 -9.44 10.23 0.61
C VAL A 108 -9.90 9.11 1.53
N GLN A 109 -10.32 9.47 2.75
CA GLN A 109 -11.03 8.54 3.62
C GLN A 109 -12.46 8.40 3.12
N GLN A 110 -12.88 7.16 2.90
CA GLN A 110 -14.29 6.84 2.74
C GLN A 110 -15.00 7.16 4.06
N ASP A 111 -16.10 7.92 3.97
CA ASP A 111 -16.96 8.24 5.11
C ASP A 111 -17.85 7.03 5.42
N ILE A 112 -17.24 5.97 5.95
CA ILE A 112 -17.89 4.67 6.18
C ILE A 112 -18.83 4.77 7.39
N GLN A 113 -20.13 4.65 7.12
CA GLN A 113 -21.18 4.56 8.13
C GLN A 113 -21.23 3.18 8.79
N ALA A 114 -21.00 2.11 8.01
CA ALA A 114 -21.03 0.74 8.51
C ALA A 114 -20.14 -0.21 7.69
N ILE A 115 -19.64 -1.27 8.33
CA ILE A 115 -19.06 -2.44 7.67
C ILE A 115 -19.93 -3.64 8.06
N ILE A 116 -20.46 -4.35 7.07
CA ILE A 116 -21.45 -5.42 7.28
C ILE A 116 -20.98 -6.71 6.60
N PRO A 117 -20.78 -7.81 7.35
CA PRO A 117 -20.64 -9.14 6.78
C PRO A 117 -22.03 -9.66 6.35
N LEU A 118 -22.15 -10.04 5.09
CA LEU A 118 -23.36 -10.59 4.49
C LEU A 118 -23.14 -12.07 4.18
N SER A 119 -24.05 -12.92 4.66
CA SER A 119 -24.18 -14.29 4.15
C SER A 119 -24.67 -14.25 2.71
N MET A 120 -24.03 -15.02 1.83
CA MET A 120 -24.51 -15.23 0.47
C MET A 120 -25.60 -16.31 0.41
N ASP A 121 -25.69 -17.18 1.42
CA ASP A 121 -26.76 -18.16 1.57
C ASP A 121 -27.99 -17.51 2.20
N THR A 122 -29.18 -17.83 1.66
CA THR A 122 -30.48 -17.29 2.10
C THR A 122 -30.97 -17.86 3.42
N GLU A 123 -30.39 -18.98 3.87
CA GLU A 123 -30.74 -19.67 5.11
C GLU A 123 -29.46 -20.15 5.80
N ILE A 124 -29.38 -19.97 7.12
CA ILE A 124 -28.22 -20.31 7.94
C ILE A 124 -28.70 -21.20 9.09
N ILE A 125 -28.33 -22.48 9.06
CA ILE A 125 -28.66 -23.44 10.11
C ILE A 125 -27.40 -24.20 10.52
N ASN A 126 -27.07 -24.21 11.82
CA ASN A 126 -26.04 -25.09 12.33
C ASN A 126 -26.61 -26.51 12.52
N THR A 127 -26.31 -27.41 11.59
CA THR A 127 -26.62 -28.84 11.70
C THR A 127 -25.46 -29.68 12.26
N ALA A 128 -24.34 -29.07 12.65
CA ALA A 128 -23.13 -29.79 13.07
C ALA A 128 -23.35 -30.60 14.34
N VAL A 129 -24.08 -30.07 15.32
CA VAL A 129 -24.49 -30.80 16.54
C VAL A 129 -25.32 -32.06 16.23
N LEU A 130 -26.13 -32.04 15.17
CA LEU A 130 -27.01 -33.16 14.78
C LEU A 130 -26.34 -34.17 13.84
N THR A 131 -25.31 -33.75 13.09
CA THR A 131 -24.73 -34.54 11.99
C THR A 131 -23.24 -34.85 12.16
N GLY A 132 -22.56 -34.22 13.12
CA GLY A 132 -21.11 -34.24 13.27
C GLY A 132 -20.34 -33.55 12.14
N ARG A 133 -21.01 -32.74 11.29
CA ARG A 133 -20.41 -32.09 10.11
C ARG A 133 -20.59 -30.58 10.16
N THR A 134 -19.48 -29.86 10.04
CA THR A 134 -19.48 -28.39 9.96
C THR A 134 -20.19 -27.90 8.70
N VAL A 135 -20.80 -26.71 8.79
CA VAL A 135 -21.50 -26.06 7.67
C VAL A 135 -20.67 -24.86 7.22
N ALA A 136 -20.31 -24.79 5.94
CA ALA A 136 -19.51 -23.70 5.37
C ALA A 136 -20.41 -22.76 4.55
N ILE A 137 -20.39 -21.48 4.90
CA ILE A 137 -21.27 -20.43 4.36
C ILE A 137 -20.39 -19.34 3.73
N PRO A 138 -20.59 -18.98 2.45
CA PRO A 138 -19.86 -17.89 1.83
C PRO A 138 -20.31 -16.54 2.43
N VAL A 139 -19.34 -15.70 2.77
CA VAL A 139 -19.53 -14.37 3.36
C VAL A 139 -18.88 -13.32 2.48
N LYS A 140 -19.63 -12.28 2.12
CA LYS A 140 -19.13 -11.07 1.47
C LYS A 140 -19.15 -9.93 2.48
N VAL A 141 -18.08 -9.15 2.60
CA VAL A 141 -18.08 -7.97 3.48
C VAL A 141 -18.25 -6.72 2.64
N VAL A 142 -19.23 -5.89 3.00
CA VAL A 142 -19.48 -4.61 2.34
C VAL A 142 -19.27 -3.45 3.28
N SER A 143 -18.72 -2.34 2.78
CA SER A 143 -18.84 -1.04 3.43
C SER A 143 -20.08 -0.32 2.92
N ILE A 144 -20.70 0.47 3.79
CA ILE A 144 -21.74 1.44 3.46
C ILE A 144 -21.18 2.82 3.80
N GLU A 145 -21.07 3.69 2.81
CA GLU A 145 -20.69 5.08 2.99
C GLU A 145 -21.88 5.94 3.44
N MET A 146 -21.62 7.09 4.08
CA MET A 146 -22.63 8.08 4.46
C MET A 146 -23.43 8.62 3.25
N SER A 147 -22.86 8.50 2.05
CA SER A 147 -23.48 8.77 0.75
C SER A 147 -24.57 7.75 0.36
N GLY A 148 -24.64 6.61 1.05
CA GLY A 148 -25.45 5.44 0.69
C GLY A 148 -24.79 4.51 -0.34
N VAL A 149 -23.56 4.80 -0.78
CA VAL A 149 -22.80 3.90 -1.67
C VAL A 149 -22.41 2.63 -0.91
N VAL A 150 -22.61 1.47 -1.54
CA VAL A 150 -22.26 0.16 -1.00
C VAL A 150 -21.13 -0.44 -1.83
N THR A 151 -20.00 -0.73 -1.18
CA THR A 151 -18.78 -1.24 -1.85
C THR A 151 -18.40 -2.59 -1.28
N ASP A 152 -18.01 -3.55 -2.13
CA ASP A 152 -17.40 -4.80 -1.67
C ASP A 152 -15.98 -4.52 -1.17
N VAL A 153 -15.76 -4.74 0.13
CA VAL A 153 -14.46 -4.52 0.79
C VAL A 153 -13.80 -5.82 1.21
N SER A 154 -14.34 -6.98 0.78
CA SER A 154 -13.85 -8.30 1.18
C SER A 154 -12.32 -8.39 1.06
N SER A 155 -11.74 -8.13 -0.12
CA SER A 155 -10.28 -8.21 -0.33
C SER A 155 -9.40 -7.28 0.54
N PHE A 156 -9.98 -6.37 1.32
CA PHE A 156 -9.26 -5.37 2.12
C PHE A 156 -9.47 -5.50 3.64
N VAL A 157 -10.25 -6.48 4.09
CA VAL A 157 -10.57 -6.65 5.52
C VAL A 157 -10.17 -8.04 6.03
N GLU A 158 -10.17 -8.21 7.35
CA GLU A 158 -10.10 -9.52 8.00
C GLU A 158 -11.32 -9.66 8.92
N CYS A 159 -11.86 -10.87 9.03
CA CYS A 159 -13.02 -11.15 9.87
C CYS A 159 -12.67 -12.22 10.91
N LYS A 160 -12.98 -11.93 12.17
CA LYS A 160 -12.77 -12.84 13.30
C LYS A 160 -14.08 -13.03 14.07
N SER A 161 -14.35 -14.26 14.48
CA SER A 161 -15.47 -14.57 15.38
C SER A 161 -15.12 -14.23 16.84
N SER A 162 -16.11 -13.74 17.59
CA SER A 162 -15.99 -13.59 19.05
C SER A 162 -16.03 -14.94 19.79
N ASN A 163 -16.50 -16.01 19.13
CA ASN A 163 -16.48 -17.36 19.66
C ASN A 163 -16.16 -18.37 18.53
N GLU A 164 -14.90 -18.80 18.48
CA GLU A 164 -14.38 -19.74 17.50
C GLU A 164 -14.87 -21.19 17.72
N ASP A 165 -15.49 -21.51 18.86
CA ASP A 165 -16.11 -22.82 19.10
C ASP A 165 -17.50 -22.94 18.47
N ILE A 166 -18.10 -21.82 18.01
CA ILE A 166 -19.41 -21.79 17.34
C ILE A 166 -19.26 -21.43 15.86
N VAL A 167 -18.45 -20.41 15.54
CA VAL A 167 -18.20 -19.97 14.17
C VAL A 167 -16.72 -19.68 13.98
N LYS A 168 -16.10 -20.29 12.96
CA LYS A 168 -14.74 -19.96 12.50
C LYS A 168 -14.84 -19.20 11.19
N VAL A 169 -13.99 -18.20 10.96
CA VAL A 169 -13.99 -17.45 9.70
C VAL A 169 -12.62 -17.57 9.06
N GLN A 170 -12.58 -17.99 7.79
CA GLN A 170 -11.36 -18.11 6.98
C GLN A 170 -11.72 -17.79 5.53
N TYR A 171 -10.90 -16.99 4.84
CA TYR A 171 -11.00 -16.75 3.38
C TYR A 171 -12.45 -16.58 2.87
N TRP A 172 -13.19 -15.60 3.39
CA TRP A 172 -14.59 -15.31 2.97
C TRP A 172 -15.59 -16.44 3.24
N THR A 173 -15.26 -17.36 4.14
CA THR A 173 -16.12 -18.47 4.53
C THR A 173 -16.32 -18.47 6.04
N ALA A 174 -17.58 -18.45 6.49
CA ALA A 174 -17.95 -18.74 7.87
C ALA A 174 -18.25 -20.23 8.00
N GLN A 175 -17.56 -20.91 8.91
CA GLN A 175 -17.76 -22.32 9.22
C GLN A 175 -18.45 -22.45 10.58
N LEU A 176 -19.70 -22.94 10.57
CA LEU A 176 -20.43 -23.31 11.78
C LEU A 176 -19.91 -24.66 12.29
N VAL A 177 -19.66 -24.73 13.60
CA VAL A 177 -19.05 -25.89 14.29
C VAL A 177 -20.03 -26.58 15.23
#